data_AF-A0A660QM89-F1
#
_entry.id   AF-A0A660QM89-F1
#
_cell.length_a   1.000
_cell.length_b   1.000
_cell.length_c   1.000
_cell.angle_alpha   90.00
_cell.angle_beta   90.00
_cell.angle_gamma   90.00
#
_symmetry.space_group_name_H-M   'P 1'
#
loop_
_entity.id
_entity.type
_entity.pdbx_description
1 polymer ?
#
loop_
_entity_poly.entity_id
_entity_poly.type
_entity_poly.pdbx_seq_one_letter_code
_entity_poly.pdbx_strand_id
1 'polypeptide(L)'
;MSNKDYSNATIWGIHAGRTGEADSLFLKKKQVALGWNLVGDLSALAPNREAFKEKVAEVYPERKKGYYPVAAGQIFRFLKEVQVGD
;
A
#
# COMPACT_ATOMS: atom_id res chain seq x y z
N MET A 1 16.36 -25.31 -13.40
CA MET A 1 15.81 -24.24 -12.54
C MET A 1 16.97 -23.64 -11.78
N SER A 2 17.29 -22.35 -11.97
CA SER A 2 18.37 -21.72 -11.19
C SER A 2 17.86 -21.42 -9.79
N ASN A 3 18.64 -21.77 -8.76
CA ASN A 3 18.40 -21.29 -7.41
C ASN A 3 18.57 -19.77 -7.40
N LYS A 4 17.48 -19.03 -7.18
CA LYS A 4 17.57 -17.59 -6.87
C LYS A 4 18.01 -17.46 -5.42
N ASP A 5 19.11 -16.75 -5.20
CA ASP A 5 19.56 -16.34 -3.89
C ASP A 5 18.77 -15.10 -3.45
N TYR A 6 18.02 -15.22 -2.36
CA TYR A 6 17.20 -14.14 -1.78
C TYR A 6 17.79 -13.63 -0.46
N SER A 7 19.04 -13.96 -0.14
CA SER A 7 19.69 -13.59 1.14
C SER A 7 19.68 -12.09 1.44
N ASN A 8 19.55 -11.24 0.42
CA ASN A 8 19.41 -9.78 0.54
C ASN A 8 18.15 -9.22 -0.15
N ALA A 9 17.12 -10.05 -0.38
CA ALA A 9 15.88 -9.59 -0.98
C ALA A 9 15.08 -8.75 0.01
N THR A 10 14.56 -7.61 -0.44
CA THR A 10 13.48 -6.92 0.28
C THR A 10 12.22 -7.74 0.07
N ILE A 11 11.47 -8.00 1.15
CA ILE A 11 10.22 -8.77 1.09
C ILE A 11 9.12 -7.95 1.74
N TRP A 12 7.97 -7.85 1.06
CA TRP A 12 6.80 -7.13 1.56
C TRP A 12 5.70 -8.08 2.02
N GLY A 13 5.28 -7.93 3.28
CA GLY A 13 4.09 -8.61 3.81
C GLY A 13 2.82 -7.81 3.51
N ILE A 14 1.90 -8.38 2.75
CA ILE A 14 0.64 -7.74 2.35
C ILE A 14 -0.54 -8.62 2.77
N HIS A 15 -1.45 -8.04 3.56
CA HIS A 15 -2.67 -8.72 3.97
C HIS A 15 -3.76 -8.49 2.93
N ALA A 16 -4.29 -9.57 2.35
CA ALA A 16 -5.34 -9.51 1.35
C ALA A 16 -6.74 -9.32 2.00
N GLY A 17 -6.89 -8.24 2.77
CA GLY A 17 -8.05 -8.00 3.61
C GLY A 17 -7.84 -8.42 5.08
N ARG A 18 -8.89 -8.29 5.89
CA ARG A 18 -8.83 -8.59 7.33
C ARG A 18 -8.78 -10.09 7.59
N THR A 19 -9.41 -10.87 6.74
CA THR A 19 -9.53 -12.33 6.86
C THR A 19 -9.24 -13.05 5.54
N GLY A 20 -8.52 -12.42 4.61
CA GLY A 20 -8.15 -13.02 3.32
C GLY A 20 -9.20 -12.86 2.21
N GLU A 21 -10.11 -11.89 2.34
CA GLU A 21 -11.20 -11.64 1.39
C GLU A 21 -10.70 -11.41 -0.05
N ALA A 22 -9.47 -10.90 -0.21
CA ALA A 22 -8.84 -10.64 -1.49
C ALA A 22 -7.83 -11.73 -1.93
N ASP A 23 -7.69 -12.85 -1.20
CA ASP A 23 -6.72 -13.91 -1.53
C ASP A 23 -6.91 -14.44 -2.96
N SER A 24 -8.17 -14.70 -3.34
CA SER A 24 -8.51 -15.19 -4.68
C SER A 24 -8.13 -14.17 -5.76
N LEU A 25 -8.36 -12.87 -5.49
CA LEU A 25 -7.95 -11.79 -6.39
C LEU A 25 -6.41 -11.76 -6.52
N PHE A 26 -5.71 -11.80 -5.40
CA PHE A 26 -4.26 -11.61 -5.39
C PHE A 26 -3.55 -12.80 -6.03
N LEU A 27 -3.87 -14.01 -5.58
CA LEU A 27 -3.16 -15.22 -6.00
C LEU A 27 -3.58 -15.70 -7.39
N LYS A 28 -4.88 -15.70 -7.71
CA LYS A 28 -5.35 -16.23 -9.00
C LYS A 28 -5.19 -15.23 -10.13
N LYS A 29 -5.39 -13.93 -9.87
CA LYS A 29 -5.24 -12.88 -10.90
C LYS A 29 -3.86 -12.23 -10.90
N LYS A 30 -2.94 -12.63 -10.01
CA LYS A 30 -1.58 -12.09 -9.89
C LYS A 30 -1.61 -10.56 -9.70
N GLN A 31 -2.43 -10.12 -8.75
CA GLN A 31 -2.66 -8.71 -8.47
C GLN A 31 -2.40 -8.41 -6.99
N VAL A 32 -2.23 -7.13 -6.68
CA VAL A 32 -2.21 -6.62 -5.33
C VAL A 32 -2.92 -5.27 -5.33
N ALA A 33 -3.59 -4.93 -4.23
CA ALA A 33 -4.38 -3.71 -4.12
C ALA A 33 -4.25 -3.10 -2.72
N LEU A 34 -4.52 -1.79 -2.64
CA LEU A 34 -4.55 -1.01 -1.41
C LEU A 34 -5.99 -0.78 -0.94
N GLY A 35 -6.21 -0.79 0.37
CA GLY A 35 -7.53 -0.68 1.00
C GLY A 35 -8.09 0.73 1.21
N TRP A 36 -7.52 1.77 0.57
CA TRP A 36 -7.91 3.18 0.76
C TRP A 36 -8.63 3.77 -0.45
N ASN A 37 -9.69 3.12 -0.90
CA ASN A 37 -10.41 3.44 -2.14
C ASN A 37 -10.89 4.91 -2.25
N LEU A 38 -11.28 5.57 -1.15
CA LEU A 38 -11.73 6.97 -1.20
C LEU A 38 -10.62 7.97 -1.54
N VAL A 39 -9.34 7.58 -1.43
CA VAL A 39 -8.22 8.46 -1.80
C VAL A 39 -8.19 8.73 -3.30
N GLY A 40 -8.71 7.80 -4.10
CA GLY A 40 -8.73 7.92 -5.56
C GLY A 40 -7.36 7.68 -6.18
N ASP A 41 -7.07 8.42 -7.26
CA ASP A 41 -5.83 8.29 -8.00
C ASP A 41 -4.65 8.91 -7.23
N LEU A 42 -3.81 8.04 -6.69
CA LEU A 42 -2.62 8.42 -5.93
C LEU A 42 -1.49 9.00 -6.78
N SER A 43 -1.50 8.76 -8.10
CA SER A 43 -0.46 9.26 -9.00
C SER A 43 -0.50 10.78 -9.16
N ALA A 44 -1.64 11.39 -8.87
CA ALA A 44 -1.84 12.85 -8.87
C ALA A 44 -1.28 13.55 -7.62
N LEU A 45 -0.91 12.81 -6.56
CA LEU A 45 -0.39 13.40 -5.34
C LEU A 45 1.11 13.75 -5.47
N ALA A 46 1.49 14.87 -4.87
CA ALA A 46 2.91 15.22 -4.74
C ALA A 46 3.67 14.09 -4.01
N PRO A 47 4.90 13.74 -4.42
CA PRO A 47 5.63 12.57 -3.93
C PRO A 47 6.28 12.82 -2.56
N ASN A 48 5.55 13.37 -1.59
CA ASN A 48 5.99 13.60 -0.22
C ASN A 48 4.96 13.07 0.79
N ARG A 49 5.38 12.82 2.03
CA ARG A 49 4.52 12.17 3.03
C ARG A 49 3.34 13.06 3.45
N GLU A 50 3.54 14.38 3.42
CA GLU A 50 2.56 15.39 3.80
C GLU A 50 1.34 15.38 2.88
N ALA A 51 1.55 15.34 1.57
CA ALA A 51 0.47 15.32 0.57
C ALA A 51 -0.44 14.09 0.72
N PHE A 52 0.15 12.91 1.00
CA PHE A 52 -0.63 11.70 1.25
C PHE A 52 -1.41 11.79 2.57
N LYS A 53 -0.80 12.35 3.62
CA LYS A 53 -1.45 12.55 4.93
C LYS A 53 -2.63 13.51 4.83
N GLU A 54 -2.44 14.63 4.14
CA GLU A 54 -3.50 15.62 3.89
C GLU A 54 -4.64 15.00 3.10
N LYS A 55 -4.35 14.27 2.02
CA LYS A 55 -5.40 13.63 1.22
C LYS A 55 -6.18 12.59 2.03
N VAL A 56 -5.51 11.75 2.81
CA VAL A 56 -6.20 10.77 3.67
C VAL A 56 -7.06 11.48 4.72
N ALA A 57 -6.59 12.59 5.30
CA ALA A 57 -7.38 13.38 6.26
C ALA A 57 -8.60 14.05 5.63
N GLU A 58 -8.49 14.51 4.39
CA GLU A 58 -9.59 15.08 3.62
C GLU A 58 -10.70 14.05 3.36
N VAL A 59 -10.33 12.83 2.94
CA VAL A 59 -11.30 11.81 2.48
C VAL A 59 -11.80 10.87 3.60
N TYR A 60 -11.13 10.84 4.75
CA TYR A 60 -11.55 10.09 5.95
C TYR A 60 -11.55 10.97 7.22
N PRO A 61 -12.36 12.05 7.26
CA PRO A 61 -12.32 13.05 8.34
C PRO A 61 -12.76 12.50 9.70
N GLU A 62 -13.43 11.34 9.73
CA GLU A 62 -13.93 10.70 10.94
C GLU A 62 -12.84 9.98 11.76
N ARG A 63 -11.61 9.91 11.25
CA ARG A 63 -10.52 9.14 11.87
C ARG A 63 -9.79 9.93 12.95
N LYS A 64 -9.24 9.21 13.92
CA LYS A 64 -8.41 9.79 14.99
C LYS A 64 -7.08 10.27 14.43
N LYS A 65 -6.48 11.32 15.02
CA LYS A 65 -5.20 11.91 14.58
C LYS A 65 -4.08 10.89 14.31
N GLY A 66 -3.98 9.83 15.12
CA GLY A 66 -2.96 8.78 14.97
C GLY A 66 -3.13 7.89 13.73
N TYR A 67 -4.30 7.88 13.07
CA TYR A 67 -4.57 7.09 11.88
C TYR A 67 -3.83 7.64 10.64
N TYR A 68 -3.89 8.95 10.44
CA TYR A 68 -3.40 9.61 9.23
C TYR A 68 -1.92 9.34 8.90
N PRO A 69 -0.96 9.47 9.83
CA PRO A 69 0.44 9.17 9.51
C PRO A 69 0.68 7.69 9.18
N VAL A 70 -0.09 6.77 9.78
CA VAL A 70 0.03 5.33 9.53
C VAL A 70 -0.50 4.99 8.14
N ALA A 71 -1.72 5.40 7.84
CA ALA A 71 -2.37 5.19 6.54
C ALA A 71 -1.57 5.81 5.40
N ALA A 72 -1.21 7.09 5.53
CA ALA A 72 -0.41 7.78 4.52
C ALA A 72 0.97 7.13 4.32
N GLY A 73 1.60 6.66 5.40
CA GLY A 73 2.84 5.91 5.34
C GLY A 73 2.70 4.64 4.51
N GLN A 74 1.70 3.80 4.77
CA GLN A 74 1.49 2.56 4.02
C GLN A 74 1.27 2.81 2.53
N ILE A 75 0.43 3.80 2.20
CA ILE A 75 0.13 4.18 0.81
C ILE A 75 1.40 4.71 0.11
N PHE A 76 2.14 5.61 0.76
CA PHE A 76 3.37 6.19 0.22
C PHE A 76 4.41 5.11 -0.07
N ARG A 77 4.65 4.19 0.89
CA ARG A 77 5.63 3.11 0.72
C ARG A 77 5.25 2.17 -0.41
N PHE A 78 3.97 1.81 -0.52
CA PHE A 78 3.49 0.97 -1.62
C PHE A 78 3.70 1.62 -2.99
N LEU A 79 3.47 2.93 -3.10
CA LEU A 79 3.60 3.64 -4.38
C LEU A 79 5.03 4.04 -4.73
N LYS A 80 5.87 4.33 -3.73
CA LYS A 80 7.19 4.97 -3.92
C LYS A 80 8.38 4.11 -3.51
N GLU A 81 8.20 3.16 -2.61
CA GLU A 81 9.29 2.32 -2.09
C GLU A 81 9.25 0.89 -2.64
N VAL A 82 8.07 0.29 -2.81
CA VAL A 82 7.94 -1.06 -3.41
C VAL A 82 8.42 -1.03 -4.86
N GLN A 83 9.25 -2.01 -5.23
CA GLN A 83 9.80 -2.15 -6.57
C GLN A 83 9.44 -3.51 -7.19
N VAL A 84 9.46 -3.56 -8.52
CA VAL A 84 9.33 -4.84 -9.24
C VAL A 84 10.56 -5.69 -8.92
N GLY A 85 10.36 -6.80 -8.21
CA GLY A 85 11.43 -7.70 -7.80
C GLY A 85 11.57 -7.85 -6.28
N ASP A 86 10.91 -6.97 -5.51
CA ASP A 86 10.72 -7.15 -4.05
C ASP A 86 9.63 -8.20 -3.73
#